data_AF-A0A503PJF5-F1
#
_entry.id   AF-A0A503PJF5-F1
#
_cell.length_a   1.000
_cell.length_b   1.000
_cell.length_c   1.000
_cell.angle_alpha   90.00
_cell.angle_beta   90.00
_cell.angle_gamma   90.00
#
_symmetry.space_group_name_H-M   'P 1'
#
loop_
_entity.id
_entity.type
_entity.pdbx_description
1 polymer ?
#
loop_
_entity_poly.entity_id
_entity_poly.type
_entity_poly.pdbx_seq_one_letter_code
_entity_poly.pdbx_strand_id
1 'polypeptide(L)'
;MIFWNRPSKRGKEIVSNAVVERPELHRFELAVDGGAAAAYYRVEEGRVVLIHTEVPQELSGRGIGSRLVRSMFDLIRVSNRKVVIRCPFVAA
;
A
#
# COMPACT_ATOMS: atom_id res chain seq x y z
N MET A 1 19.51 20.23 37.28
CA MET A 1 19.69 18.78 37.02
C MET A 1 18.42 18.04 37.41
N ILE A 2 17.52 17.77 36.44
CA ILE A 2 16.43 16.77 36.51
C ILE A 2 15.88 16.67 35.07
N PHE A 3 16.23 15.59 34.36
CA PHE A 3 15.39 14.42 34.05
C PHE A 3 14.62 14.53 32.72
N TRP A 4 15.21 13.89 31.70
CA TRP A 4 14.60 12.90 30.82
C TRP A 4 13.16 13.14 30.28
N ASN A 5 13.08 13.11 28.94
CA ASN A 5 12.15 12.28 28.17
C ASN A 5 10.86 12.91 27.63
N ARG A 6 10.84 13.11 26.30
CA ARG A 6 9.93 12.36 25.42
C ARG A 6 10.40 12.50 23.95
N PRO A 7 10.89 11.44 23.28
CA PRO A 7 10.92 11.47 21.83
C PRO A 7 9.47 11.58 21.36
N SER A 8 9.18 12.64 20.60
CA SER A 8 7.90 12.86 19.94
C SER A 8 7.62 11.71 18.98
N LYS A 9 7.07 10.61 19.51
CA LYS A 9 6.28 9.63 18.77
C LYS A 9 5.09 10.41 18.22
N ARG A 10 5.28 10.99 17.03
CA ARG A 10 4.22 11.57 16.21
C ARG A 10 3.13 10.50 16.12
N GLY A 11 2.06 10.72 16.88
CA GLY A 11 0.89 9.86 16.90
C GLY A 11 0.39 9.73 15.48
N LYS A 12 0.27 8.49 15.01
CA LYS A 12 -0.36 8.18 13.75
C LYS A 12 -1.80 8.68 13.84
N GLU A 13 -2.13 9.70 13.07
CA GLU A 13 -3.51 9.99 12.70
C GLU A 13 -3.93 8.87 11.72
N ILE A 14 -4.54 7.83 12.27
CA ILE A 14 -5.03 6.64 11.55
C ILE A 14 -6.34 7.00 10.84
N VAL A 15 -6.29 7.95 9.91
CA VAL A 15 -7.27 8.13 8.81
C VAL A 15 -6.56 8.56 7.53
N SER A 16 -5.29 8.17 7.39
CA SER A 16 -4.53 8.43 6.19
C SER A 16 -4.96 7.41 5.12
N ASN A 17 -5.89 7.79 4.23
CA ASN A 17 -6.19 7.13 2.95
C ASN A 17 -4.97 7.10 1.98
N ALA A 18 -3.76 7.16 2.52
CA ALA A 18 -2.50 7.19 1.78
C ALA A 18 -1.92 5.79 1.71
N VAL A 19 -1.55 5.37 0.50
CA VAL A 19 -0.83 4.13 0.27
C VAL A 19 0.60 4.28 0.79
N VAL A 20 1.04 3.31 1.59
CA VAL A 20 2.41 3.22 2.11
C VAL A 20 3.10 2.05 1.44
N GLU A 21 4.22 2.31 0.75
CA GLU A 21 5.09 1.25 0.25
C GLU A 21 5.96 0.69 1.38
N ARG A 22 5.97 -0.63 1.53
CA ARG A 22 6.94 -1.37 2.35
C ARG A 22 7.85 -2.20 1.44
N PRO A 23 8.97 -1.64 0.97
CA PRO A 23 9.88 -2.37 0.09
C PRO A 23 10.54 -3.57 0.79
N GLU A 24 10.73 -3.50 2.11
CA GLU A 24 11.19 -4.60 2.97
C GLU A 24 10.27 -5.83 2.97
N LEU A 25 8.98 -5.63 2.72
CA LEU A 25 7.95 -6.67 2.73
C LEU A 25 7.34 -6.88 1.35
N HIS A 26 7.91 -6.23 0.33
CA HIS A 26 7.43 -6.22 -1.06
C HIS A 26 5.91 -6.03 -1.18
N ARG A 27 5.36 -5.07 -0.43
CA ARG A 27 3.93 -4.80 -0.42
C ARG A 27 3.58 -3.32 -0.27
N PHE A 28 2.44 -2.93 -0.79
CA PHE A 28 1.80 -1.64 -0.57
C PHE A 28 0.63 -1.82 0.37
N GLU A 29 0.51 -0.98 1.39
CA GLU A 29 -0.58 -1.03 2.37
C GLU A 29 -1.43 0.24 2.28
N LEU A 30 -2.74 0.08 2.27
CA LEU A 30 -3.70 1.16 2.39
C LEU A 30 -4.54 0.94 3.64
N ALA A 31 -4.35 1.80 4.63
CA ALA A 31 -5.21 1.84 5.81
C ALA A 31 -6.55 2.50 5.45
N VAL A 32 -7.66 1.88 5.82
CA VAL A 32 -9.00 2.42 5.64
C VAL A 32 -9.84 2.23 6.89
N ASP A 33 -10.96 2.92 6.97
CA ASP A 33 -11.91 2.72 8.07
C ASP A 33 -12.49 1.29 7.99
N GLY A 34 -12.25 0.50 9.04
CA GLY A 34 -12.66 -0.91 9.11
C GLY A 34 -11.63 -1.94 8.63
N GLY A 35 -10.38 -1.55 8.33
CA GLY A 35 -9.31 -2.51 8.03
C GLY A 35 -8.13 -1.95 7.25
N ALA A 36 -7.36 -2.83 6.63
CA ALA A 36 -6.28 -2.44 5.72
C ALA A 36 -6.27 -3.34 4.49
N ALA A 37 -6.08 -2.75 3.32
CA ALA A 37 -5.85 -3.48 2.09
C ALA A 37 -4.34 -3.55 1.82
N ALA A 38 -3.86 -4.70 1.35
CA ALA A 38 -2.46 -4.93 1.03
C ALA A 38 -2.29 -5.43 -0.40
N ALA A 39 -1.38 -4.82 -1.15
CA ALA A 39 -1.03 -5.20 -2.51
C ALA A 39 0.40 -5.75 -2.51
N TYR A 40 0.54 -7.04 -2.75
CA TYR A 40 1.80 -7.75 -2.79
C TYR A 40 2.39 -7.72 -4.20
N TYR A 41 3.65 -7.33 -4.27
CA TYR A 41 4.40 -7.27 -5.51
C TYR A 41 5.70 -8.07 -5.41
N ARG A 42 6.33 -8.30 -6.55
CA ARG A 42 7.70 -8.79 -6.66
C ARG A 42 8.49 -7.87 -7.56
N VAL A 43 9.81 -7.85 -7.41
CA VAL A 43 10.67 -7.12 -8.33
C VAL A 43 11.32 -8.13 -9.27
N GLU A 44 10.98 -8.07 -10.56
CA GLU A 44 11.54 -8.94 -11.59
C GLU A 44 12.11 -8.09 -12.71
N GLU A 45 13.36 -8.32 -13.09
CA GLU A 45 14.05 -7.55 -14.15
C GLU A 45 13.95 -6.02 -13.97
N GLY A 46 13.98 -5.55 -12.72
CA GLY A 46 13.81 -4.13 -12.38
C GLY A 46 12.38 -3.59 -12.50
N ARG A 47 11.38 -4.47 -12.63
CA ARG A 47 9.95 -4.13 -12.76
C ARG A 47 9.18 -4.60 -11.54
N VAL A 48 8.21 -3.80 -11.10
CA VAL A 48 7.29 -4.13 -10.00
C VAL A 48 6.17 -5.00 -10.56
N VAL A 49 6.18 -6.29 -10.28
CA VAL A 49 5.16 -7.24 -10.69
C VAL A 49 4.12 -7.37 -9.58
N LEU A 50 2.94 -6.79 -9.76
CA LEU A 50 1.82 -6.97 -8.83
C LEU A 50 1.24 -8.37 -8.99
N ILE A 51 1.43 -9.21 -7.96
CA ILE A 51 1.04 -10.62 -8.00
C ILE A 51 -0.27 -10.90 -7.28
N HIS A 52 -0.57 -10.16 -6.22
CA HIS A 52 -1.73 -10.42 -5.38
C HIS A 52 -2.21 -9.14 -4.70
N THR A 53 -3.52 -8.98 -4.56
CA THR A 53 -4.12 -7.90 -3.78
C THR A 53 -5.05 -8.53 -2.77
N GLU A 54 -4.79 -8.27 -1.50
CA GLU A 54 -5.60 -8.72 -0.38
C GLU A 54 -6.43 -7.52 0.11
N VAL A 55 -7.75 -7.68 0.05
CA VAL A 55 -8.70 -6.70 0.57
C VAL A 55 -9.62 -7.47 1.52
N PRO A 56 -9.81 -7.00 2.76
CA PRO A 56 -10.74 -7.62 3.69
C PRO A 56 -12.13 -7.71 3.04
N GLN A 57 -12.83 -8.83 3.20
CA GLN A 57 -14.16 -9.03 2.59
C GLN A 57 -15.16 -7.96 3.03
N GLU A 58 -15.05 -7.49 4.28
CA GLU A 58 -15.87 -6.42 4.86
C GLU A 58 -15.74 -5.08 4.09
N LEU A 59 -14.62 -4.90 3.38
CA LEU A 59 -14.28 -3.74 2.59
C LEU A 59 -14.34 -4.01 1.08
N SER A 60 -14.56 -5.28 0.70
CA SER A 60 -14.75 -5.68 -0.69
C SER A 60 -16.05 -5.08 -1.24
N GLY A 61 -16.08 -4.78 -2.54
CA GLY A 61 -17.22 -4.10 -3.18
C GLY A 61 -17.31 -2.58 -2.94
N ARG A 62 -16.47 -2.00 -2.07
CA ARG A 62 -16.38 -0.54 -1.85
C ARG A 62 -15.33 0.16 -2.72
N GLY A 63 -14.72 -0.56 -3.66
CA GLY A 63 -13.67 -0.03 -4.56
C GLY A 63 -12.31 0.24 -3.88
N ILE A 64 -12.07 -0.30 -2.68
CA ILE A 64 -10.80 -0.09 -1.94
C ILE A 64 -9.61 -0.69 -2.67
N GLY A 65 -9.74 -1.90 -3.24
CA GLY A 65 -8.68 -2.52 -4.05
C GLY A 65 -8.30 -1.64 -5.25
N SER A 66 -9.28 -1.08 -5.96
CA SER A 66 -9.05 -0.16 -7.08
C SER A 66 -8.37 1.14 -6.63
N ARG A 67 -8.72 1.69 -5.46
CA ARG A 67 -8.05 2.86 -4.87
C ARG A 67 -6.59 2.56 -4.54
N LEU A 68 -6.33 1.44 -3.85
CA LEU A 68 -4.98 0.99 -3.50
C LEU A 68 -4.11 0.86 -4.76
N VAL A 69 -4.62 0.15 -5.78
CA VAL A 69 -3.92 -0.04 -7.05
C VAL A 69 -3.68 1.29 -7.76
N ARG A 70 -4.69 2.18 -7.84
CA ARG A 70 -4.55 3.50 -8.48
C ARG A 70 -3.49 4.37 -7.80
N SER A 71 -3.49 4.42 -6.47
CA SER A 71 -2.49 5.17 -5.71
C SER A 71 -1.11 4.52 -5.81
N MET A 72 -1.01 3.19 -5.84
CA MET A 72 0.24 2.48 -6.13
C MET A 72 0.79 2.86 -7.51
N PHE A 73 -0.05 2.87 -8.54
CA PHE A 73 0.35 3.29 -9.89
C PHE A 73 0.85 4.74 -9.93
N ASP A 74 0.23 5.63 -9.15
CA ASP A 74 0.68 7.02 -9.03
C ASP A 74 2.08 7.12 -8.43
N LEU A 75 2.33 6.42 -7.32
CA LEU A 75 3.65 6.33 -6.69
C LEU A 75 4.71 5.77 -7.66
N ILE A 76 4.37 4.73 -8.41
CA ILE A 76 5.25 4.09 -9.39
C ILE A 76 5.54 5.03 -10.56
N ARG A 77 4.54 5.79 -11.03
CA ARG A 77 4.71 6.81 -12.08
C ARG A 77 5.65 7.92 -11.62
N VAL A 78 5.44 8.46 -10.43
CA VAL A 78 6.32 9.49 -9.84
C VAL A 78 7.74 8.95 -9.65
N SER A 79 7.87 7.68 -9.29
CA SER A 79 9.17 7.02 -9.12
C SER A 79 9.82 6.57 -10.44
N ASN A 80 9.17 6.81 -11.59
CA ASN A 80 9.60 6.37 -12.92
C ASN A 80 9.91 4.86 -13.01
N ARG A 81 9.20 4.04 -12.23
CA ARG A 81 9.35 2.57 -12.18
C ARG A 81 8.36 1.92 -13.15
N LYS A 82 8.72 0.75 -13.69
CA LYS A 82 7.80 -0.05 -14.50
C LYS A 82 7.01 -0.99 -13.61
N VAL A 83 5.71 -1.12 -13.86
CA VAL A 83 4.82 -2.05 -13.16
C VAL A 83 4.15 -3.01 -14.14
N VAL A 84 4.05 -4.28 -13.74
CA VAL A 84 3.41 -5.35 -14.49
C VAL A 84 2.30 -5.92 -13.62
N ILE A 85 1.06 -5.90 -14.11
CA ILE A 85 -0.07 -6.50 -13.41
C ILE A 85 -0.15 -7.98 -13.80
N ARG A 86 0.07 -8.89 -12.85
CA ARG A 86 -0.15 -10.33 -13.00
C ARG A 86 -1.36 -10.83 -12.22
N CYS A 87 -1.88 -10.02 -11.30
CA CYS A 87 -3.05 -10.35 -10.51
C CYS A 87 -4.32 -10.32 -11.38
N PRO A 88 -5.07 -11.44 -11.52
CA PRO A 88 -6.28 -11.49 -12.34
C PRO A 88 -7.40 -10.57 -11.82
N PHE A 89 -7.40 -10.26 -10.53
CA PHE A 89 -8.34 -9.31 -9.91
C PHE A 89 -8.20 -7.89 -10.46
N VAL A 90 -6.99 -7.49 -10.87
CA VAL A 90 -6.72 -6.13 -11.37
C VAL A 90 -6.72 -6.09 -12.89
N ALA A 91 -6.54 -7.24 -13.54
CA ALA A 91 -6.61 -7.39 -14.98
C ALA A 91 -8.05 -7.57 -15.51
N ALA A 92 -9.05 -7.68 -14.63
CA ALA A 92 -10.46 -7.85 -14.95
C ALA A 92 -11.19 -6.51 -15.17
#